data_AF-A0A832J6T7-F1
#
_entry.id   AF-A0A832J6T7-F1
#
_cell.length_a   1.000
_cell.length_b   1.000
_cell.length_c   1.000
_cell.angle_alpha   90.00
_cell.angle_beta   90.00
_cell.angle_gamma   90.00
#
_symmetry.space_group_name_H-M   'P 1'
#
loop_
_entity.id
_entity.type
_entity.pdbx_description
1 polymer ?
#
loop_
_entity_poly.entity_id
_entity_poly.type
_entity_poly.pdbx_seq_one_letter_code
_entity_poly.pdbx_strand_id
1 'polypeptide(L)'
;MDRILISACLTGDPVRYDGGAKTSANPYLANWQAQGRLIPFCPEVAGGLPTPRLPAEIEAGRDAGRVLDGDARIFDSCGGDVTGAFLAGAQAMLATALENGCRHAVLTDGSPS
;
A
#
# COMPACT_ATOMS: atom_id res chain seq x y z
N MET A 1 21.96 3.58 8.76
CA MET A 1 21.57 2.83 7.55
C MET A 1 20.15 3.27 7.21
N ASP A 2 19.90 3.82 6.02
CA ASP A 2 18.56 4.31 5.69
C ASP A 2 17.57 3.14 5.53
N ARG A 3 16.45 3.24 6.25
CA ARG A 3 15.31 2.33 6.10
C ARG A 3 14.38 2.82 4.99
N ILE A 4 13.82 1.87 4.24
CA ILE A 4 13.00 2.13 3.06
C ILE A 4 11.67 1.44 3.28
N LEU A 5 10.60 2.21 3.24
CA LEU A 5 9.25 1.67 3.25
C LEU A 5 8.97 0.98 1.91
N ILE A 6 8.37 -0.20 1.91
CA ILE A 6 8.11 -0.92 0.67
C ILE A 6 6.72 -1.56 0.69
N SER A 7 6.01 -1.56 -0.44
CA SER A 7 4.78 -2.35 -0.57
C SER A 7 5.08 -3.82 -0.27
N ALA A 8 4.43 -4.40 0.75
CA ALA A 8 4.72 -5.76 1.22
C ALA A 8 4.54 -6.82 0.11
N CYS A 9 3.64 -6.60 -0.85
CA CYS A 9 3.50 -7.50 -1.99
C CYS A 9 4.76 -7.59 -2.88
N LEU A 10 5.64 -6.58 -2.86
CA LEU A 10 6.93 -6.60 -3.58
C LEU A 10 7.98 -7.46 -2.87
N THR A 11 7.85 -7.67 -1.56
CA THR A 11 8.73 -8.52 -0.73
C THR A 11 8.26 -9.97 -0.64
N GLY A 12 7.15 -10.30 -1.28
CA GLY A 12 6.60 -11.66 -1.36
C GLY A 12 5.42 -11.93 -0.44
N ASP A 13 4.95 -10.93 0.31
CA ASP A 13 3.79 -11.08 1.18
C ASP A 13 2.50 -11.24 0.35
N PRO A 14 1.67 -12.26 0.63
CA PRO A 14 0.45 -12.55 -0.13
C PRO A 14 -0.70 -11.64 0.32
N VAL A 15 -0.56 -10.33 0.06
CA VAL A 15 -1.47 -9.27 0.55
C VAL A 15 -2.22 -8.54 -0.55
N ARG A 16 -2.06 -8.94 -1.81
CA ARG A 16 -2.81 -8.34 -2.93
C ARG A 16 -4.30 -8.67 -2.82
N TYR A 17 -5.13 -7.91 -3.53
CA TYR A 17 -6.57 -8.14 -3.56
C TYR A 17 -6.94 -9.56 -4.00
N ASP A 18 -6.14 -10.17 -4.89
CA ASP A 18 -6.32 -11.55 -5.39
C ASP A 18 -5.71 -12.63 -4.48
N GLY A 19 -5.18 -12.25 -3.30
CA GLY A 19 -4.49 -13.16 -2.39
C GLY A 19 -3.05 -13.50 -2.79
N GLY A 20 -2.56 -12.94 -3.89
CA GLY A 20 -1.20 -13.15 -4.37
C GLY A 20 -0.18 -12.14 -3.83
N ALA A 21 1.05 -12.29 -4.30
CA ALA A 21 2.11 -11.30 -4.19
C ALA A 21 2.44 -10.72 -5.58
N LYS A 22 3.23 -9.64 -5.60
CA LYS A 22 3.88 -9.09 -6.81
C LYS A 22 5.38 -9.05 -6.56
N THR A 23 5.94 -10.17 -6.12
CA THR A 23 7.32 -10.27 -5.68
C THR A 23 8.26 -9.72 -6.74
N SER A 24 9.07 -8.73 -6.36
CA SER A 24 10.00 -8.13 -7.29
C SER A 24 11.22 -9.02 -7.48
N ALA A 25 11.58 -9.28 -8.73
CA ALA A 25 12.84 -9.96 -9.09
C ALA A 25 14.04 -9.00 -9.13
N ASN A 26 13.88 -7.75 -8.67
CA ASN A 26 14.96 -6.76 -8.72
C ASN A 26 16.07 -7.09 -7.71
N PRO A 27 17.33 -7.29 -8.16
CA PRO A 27 18.42 -7.70 -7.29
C PRO A 27 18.77 -6.66 -6.21
N TYR A 28 18.49 -5.36 -6.45
CA TYR A 28 18.71 -4.32 -5.44
C TYR A 28 17.75 -4.47 -4.25
N LEU A 29 16.49 -4.84 -4.51
CA LEU A 29 15.51 -5.07 -3.45
C LEU A 29 15.87 -6.30 -2.62
N ALA A 30 16.30 -7.40 -3.27
CA ALA A 30 16.79 -8.59 -2.57
C ALA A 30 17.98 -8.28 -1.65
N ASN A 31 18.92 -7.44 -2.12
CA ASN A 31 20.06 -7.01 -1.31
C ASN A 31 19.61 -6.14 -0.12
N TRP A 32 18.72 -5.17 -0.33
CA TRP A 32 18.19 -4.34 0.76
C TRP A 32 17.39 -5.15 1.79
N GLN A 33 16.70 -6.21 1.35
CA GLN A 33 16.01 -7.15 2.23
C GLN A 33 17.00 -7.92 3.10
N ALA A 34 18.06 -8.49 2.52
CA ALA A 34 19.12 -9.19 3.25
C ALA A 34 19.86 -8.28 4.25
N GLN A 35 19.92 -6.97 3.96
CA GLN A 35 20.46 -5.95 4.86
C GLN A 35 19.49 -5.50 5.95
N GLY A 36 18.25 -6.00 6.00
CA GLY A 36 17.24 -5.59 6.97
C GLY A 36 16.78 -4.14 6.83
N ARG A 37 16.88 -3.56 5.62
CA ARG A 37 16.56 -2.13 5.36
C ARG A 37 15.12 -1.89 4.96
N LEU A 38 14.45 -2.93 4.49
CA LEU A 38 13.09 -2.82 3.98
C LEU A 38 12.09 -2.92 5.14
N ILE A 39 11.16 -1.98 5.19
CA ILE A 39 10.00 -1.97 6.07
C ILE A 39 8.78 -2.30 5.22
N PRO A 40 8.40 -3.59 5.10
CA PRO A 40 7.25 -3.98 4.29
C PRO A 40 5.95 -3.51 4.96
N PHE A 41 5.06 -2.93 4.16
CA PHE A 41 3.77 -2.45 4.62
C PHE A 41 2.69 -2.62 3.54
N CYS A 42 1.48 -2.97 3.94
CA CYS A 42 0.30 -2.99 3.07
C CYS A 42 -0.77 -2.07 3.66
N PRO A 43 -0.99 -0.88 3.07
CA PRO A 43 -1.97 0.08 3.59
C PRO A 43 -3.39 -0.50 3.61
N GLU A 44 -3.79 -1.24 2.59
CA GLU A 44 -5.14 -1.83 2.51
C GLU A 44 -5.44 -2.81 3.65
N VAL A 45 -4.50 -3.71 3.96
CA VAL A 45 -4.65 -4.67 5.07
C VAL A 45 -4.56 -3.96 6.41
N ALA A 46 -3.61 -3.03 6.59
CA ALA A 46 -3.50 -2.24 7.81
C ALA A 46 -4.74 -1.36 8.07
N GLY A 47 -5.41 -0.92 6.99
CA GLY A 47 -6.69 -0.22 7.01
C GLY A 47 -7.90 -1.10 7.30
N GLY A 48 -7.70 -2.41 7.43
CA GLY A 48 -8.75 -3.37 7.80
C GLY A 48 -9.39 -4.14 6.65
N LEU A 49 -8.92 -3.97 5.40
CA LEU A 49 -9.43 -4.79 4.29
C LEU A 49 -8.88 -6.22 4.36
N PRO A 50 -9.70 -7.23 4.01
CA PRO A 50 -9.26 -8.62 4.03
C PRO A 50 -8.29 -8.94 2.88
N THR A 51 -7.72 -10.14 2.93
CA THR A 51 -7.06 -10.76 1.78
C THR A 51 -7.64 -12.18 1.58
N PRO A 52 -8.24 -12.50 0.42
CA PRO A 52 -8.49 -11.62 -0.73
C PRO A 52 -9.57 -10.55 -0.43
N ARG A 53 -9.68 -9.56 -1.32
CA ARG A 53 -10.69 -8.49 -1.31
C ARG A 53 -11.07 -8.12 -2.74
N LEU A 54 -12.18 -7.43 -2.90
CA LEU A 54 -12.59 -6.92 -4.21
C LEU A 54 -11.58 -5.87 -4.71
N PRO A 55 -11.31 -5.80 -6.03
CA PRO A 55 -10.59 -4.68 -6.62
C PRO A 55 -11.30 -3.37 -6.28
N ALA A 56 -10.53 -2.31 -6.06
CA ALA A 56 -11.06 -0.99 -5.78
C ALA A 56 -10.38 0.06 -6.67
N GLU A 57 -11.10 1.14 -6.96
CA GLU A 57 -10.59 2.26 -7.75
C GLU A 57 -11.02 3.58 -7.13
N ILE A 58 -10.17 4.60 -7.27
CA ILE A 58 -10.55 5.98 -7.01
C ILE A 58 -11.59 6.39 -8.05
N GLU A 59 -12.59 7.21 -7.67
CA GLU A 59 -13.59 7.75 -8.58
C GLU A 59 -13.00 8.25 -9.91
N ALA A 60 -13.67 7.93 -11.02
CA ALA A 60 -13.17 8.24 -12.35
C ALA A 60 -12.88 9.74 -12.54
N GLY A 61 -11.67 10.05 -13.02
CA GLY A 61 -11.21 11.43 -13.19
C GLY A 61 -10.89 12.15 -11.87
N ARG A 62 -10.63 11.41 -10.79
CA ARG A 62 -10.08 11.89 -9.52
C ARG A 62 -8.75 11.20 -9.21
N ASP A 63 -8.07 11.70 -8.19
CA ASP A 63 -6.79 11.18 -7.72
C ASP A 63 -6.77 11.04 -6.20
N ALA A 64 -5.69 10.46 -5.66
CA ALA A 64 -5.55 10.24 -4.22
C ALA A 64 -5.52 11.56 -3.42
N GLY A 65 -5.06 12.67 -4.03
CA GLY A 65 -5.10 13.99 -3.40
C GLY A 65 -6.54 14.43 -3.10
N ARG A 66 -7.43 14.25 -4.08
CA ARG A 66 -8.87 14.52 -3.89
C ARG A 66 -9.51 13.63 -2.83
N VAL A 67 -9.07 12.38 -2.70
CA VAL A 67 -9.54 11.50 -1.62
C VAL A 67 -9.10 12.03 -0.25
N LEU A 68 -7.86 12.49 -0.13
CA LEU A 68 -7.33 13.09 1.11
C LEU A 68 -8.03 14.40 1.48
N ASP A 69 -8.42 15.20 0.48
CA ASP A 69 -9.19 16.44 0.67
C ASP A 69 -10.68 16.17 1.01
N GLY A 70 -11.15 14.93 0.88
CA GLY A 70 -12.56 14.55 1.07
C GLY A 70 -13.47 14.84 -0.13
N ASP A 71 -12.87 15.19 -1.28
CA ASP A 71 -13.53 15.54 -2.54
C ASP A 71 -13.75 14.33 -3.48
N ALA A 72 -13.19 13.17 -3.13
CA ALA A 72 -13.34 11.94 -3.89
C ALA A 72 -13.42 10.71 -2.98
N ARG A 73 -13.92 9.61 -3.54
CA ARG A 73 -14.07 8.33 -2.85
C ARG A 73 -13.35 7.21 -3.57
N ILE A 74 -13.18 6.09 -2.87
CA ILE A 74 -12.66 4.84 -3.39
C ILE A 74 -13.77 3.80 -3.26
N PHE A 75 -14.13 3.20 -4.38
CA PHE A 75 -15.16 2.17 -4.44
C PHE A 75 -14.56 0.83 -4.82
N ASP A 76 -15.05 -0.23 -4.21
CA ASP A 76 -14.81 -1.58 -4.70
C ASP A 76 -15.61 -1.87 -5.98
N SER A 77 -15.28 -2.96 -6.66
CA SER A 77 -15.92 -3.37 -7.91
C SER A 77 -17.41 -3.72 -7.79
N CYS A 78 -17.96 -3.82 -6.57
CA CYS A 78 -19.39 -4.01 -6.30
C CYS A 78 -20.08 -2.70 -5.87
N GLY A 79 -19.37 -1.57 -5.87
CA GLY A 79 -19.90 -0.26 -5.47
C GLY A 79 -19.85 0.00 -3.97
N GLY A 80 -19.17 -0.83 -3.19
CA GLY A 80 -18.92 -0.59 -1.77
C GLY A 80 -17.94 0.56 -1.55
N ASP A 81 -18.29 1.52 -0.70
CA ASP A 81 -17.40 2.63 -0.34
C ASP A 81 -16.34 2.13 0.66
N VAL A 82 -15.10 1.99 0.19
CA VAL A 82 -13.95 1.51 0.97
C VAL A 82 -12.99 2.64 1.36
N THR A 83 -13.37 3.90 1.11
CA THR A 83 -12.54 5.09 1.34
C THR A 83 -11.95 5.14 2.74
N GLY A 84 -12.75 4.81 3.77
CA GLY A 84 -12.31 4.85 5.16
C GLY A 84 -11.15 3.90 5.45
N ALA A 85 -11.14 2.70 4.85
CA ALA A 85 -10.06 1.73 5.04
C ALA A 85 -8.77 2.21 4.36
N PHE A 86 -8.86 2.78 3.15
CA PHE A 86 -7.71 3.36 2.47
C PHE A 86 -7.09 4.55 3.22
N LEU A 87 -7.93 5.46 3.74
CA LEU A 87 -7.45 6.58 4.56
C LEU A 87 -6.77 6.10 5.85
N ALA A 88 -7.37 5.14 6.55
CA ALA A 88 -6.77 4.53 7.74
C ALA A 88 -5.43 3.85 7.42
N GLY A 89 -5.37 3.13 6.30
CA GLY A 89 -4.16 2.50 5.78
C GLY A 89 -3.04 3.50 5.49
N ALA A 90 -3.35 4.59 4.81
CA ALA A 90 -2.40 5.66 4.50
C ALA A 90 -1.85 6.31 5.78
N GLN A 91 -2.70 6.57 6.78
CA GLN A 91 -2.26 7.11 8.07
C GLN A 91 -1.36 6.14 8.83
N ALA A 92 -1.71 4.86 8.88
CA ALA A 92 -0.89 3.83 9.52
C ALA A 92 0.47 3.65 8.81
N MET A 93 0.48 3.75 7.48
CA MET A 93 1.70 3.71 6.67
C MET A 93 2.61 4.91 6.96
N LEU A 94 2.05 6.12 7.06
CA LEU A 94 2.79 7.31 7.45
C LEU A 94 3.38 7.18 8.87
N ALA A 95 2.59 6.74 9.84
CA ALA A 95 3.05 6.51 11.21
C ALA A 95 4.23 5.52 11.25
N THR A 96 4.08 4.39 10.56
CA THR A 96 5.13 3.36 10.44
C THR A 96 6.40 3.93 9.81
N ALA A 97 6.28 4.75 8.77
CA ALA A 97 7.40 5.39 8.12
C ALA A 97 8.15 6.34 9.07
N LEU A 98 7.42 7.16 9.82
CA LEU A 98 7.98 8.11 10.79
C LEU A 98 8.69 7.38 11.94
N GLU A 99 8.04 6.37 12.54
CA GLU A 99 8.60 5.56 13.63
C GLU A 99 9.90 4.86 13.24
N ASN A 100 9.99 4.42 11.98
CA ASN A 100 11.17 3.73 11.47
C ASN A 100 12.22 4.66 10.87
N GLY A 101 11.94 5.97 10.77
CA GLY A 101 12.83 6.94 10.12
C GLY A 101 12.99 6.71 8.62
N CYS A 102 11.96 6.17 7.96
CA CYS A 102 11.94 5.96 6.52
C CYS A 102 11.85 7.31 5.80
N ARG A 103 12.81 7.58 4.91
CA ARG A 103 12.83 8.80 4.06
C ARG A 103 12.52 8.51 2.60
N HIS A 104 12.42 7.23 2.25
CA HIS A 104 12.17 6.75 0.90
C HIS A 104 11.13 5.64 0.95
N ALA A 105 10.33 5.54 -0.12
CA ALA A 105 9.35 4.49 -0.30
C ALA A 105 9.46 3.87 -1.70
N VAL A 106 9.24 2.55 -1.79
CA VAL A 106 9.10 1.81 -3.06
C VAL A 106 7.70 1.21 -3.08
N LEU A 107 6.83 1.76 -3.92
CA LEU A 107 5.41 1.41 -3.94
C LEU A 107 5.03 0.66 -5.22
N THR A 108 4.01 -0.18 -5.12
CA THR A 108 3.45 -0.88 -6.28
C THR A 108 2.66 0.08 -7.16
N ASP A 109 3.07 0.21 -8.42
CA ASP A 109 2.35 1.00 -9.43
C ASP A 109 0.95 0.45 -9.73
N GLY A 110 0.03 1.35 -10.07
CA GLY A 110 -1.38 1.07 -10.39
C GLY A 110 -2.26 0.73 -9.19
N SER A 111 -1.75 0.88 -7.96
CA SER A 111 -2.53 0.69 -6.74
C SER A 111 -3.34 1.96 -6.41
N PRO A 112 -4.60 1.86 -5.95
CA PRO A 112 -5.36 3.01 -5.45
C PRO A 112 -4.91 3.48 -4.05
N SER A 113 -3.93 2.79 -3.45
CA SER A 113 -3.39 3.02 -2.10
C SER A 113 -2.08 3.80 -2.04
#